data_AF-A0A8T4TXB9-F1
#
_entry.id   AF-A0A8T4TXB9-F1
#
_cell.length_a   1.000
_cell.length_b   1.000
_cell.length_c   1.000
_cell.angle_alpha   90.00
_cell.angle_beta   90.00
_cell.angle_gamma   90.00
#
_symmetry.space_group_name_H-M   'P 1'
#
loop_
_entity.id
_entity.type
_entity.pdbx_description
1 polymer ?
#
loop_
_entity_poly.entity_id
_entity_poly.type
_entity_poly.pdbx_seq_one_letter_code
_entity_poly.pdbx_strand_id
1 'polypeptide(L)' 'MAKNIMISDGLYFKLKTIKEMRNESFSEVITELVNNNKTKKMKNLKEVYGLLEGNKEHDKVWRDTLKKGWNKWNKKYA' A
#
# COMPACT_ATOMS: atom_id res chain seq x y z
N MET A 1 -10.65 29.25 10.14
CA MET A 1 -9.41 29.90 10.64
C MET A 1 -8.28 29.54 9.69
N ALA A 2 -7.66 30.53 9.03
CA ALA A 2 -6.54 30.27 8.14
C ALA A 2 -5.30 29.91 8.95
N LYS A 3 -4.57 28.87 8.54
CA LYS A 3 -3.29 28.46 9.13
C LYS A 3 -2.22 28.58 8.06
N ASN A 4 -1.11 29.22 8.38
CA ASN A 4 0.02 29.39 7.48
C ASN A 4 0.99 28.21 7.65
N ILE A 5 1.55 27.73 6.55
CA ILE A 5 2.55 26.66 6.53
C ILE A 5 3.78 27.23 5.83
N MET A 6 4.93 27.17 6.50
CA MET A 6 6.20 27.48 5.86
C MET A 6 6.69 26.26 5.09
N ILE A 7 7.18 26.50 3.88
CA ILE A 7 7.73 25.48 2.98
C ILE A 7 9.02 25.99 2.36
N SER A 8 9.87 25.07 1.88
CA SER A 8 11.08 25.45 1.15
C SER A 8 10.73 26.00 -0.25
N ASP A 9 11.57 26.89 -0.77
CA ASP A 9 11.39 27.50 -2.09
C ASP A 9 11.26 26.45 -3.20
N GLY A 10 12.09 25.40 -3.15
CA GLY A 10 12.02 24.31 -4.12
C GLY A 10 10.68 23.57 -4.12
N LEU A 11 10.04 23.43 -2.95
CA LEU A 11 8.72 22.81 -2.85
C LEU A 11 7.62 23.77 -3.30
N TYR A 12 7.76 25.07 -3.03
CA TYR A 12 6.88 26.10 -3.55
C TYR A 12 6.84 26.10 -5.08
N PHE A 13 8.00 26.07 -5.75
CA PHE A 13 8.06 26.04 -7.22
C PHE A 13 7.34 24.83 -7.80
N LYS A 14 7.54 23.64 -7.20
CA LYS A 14 6.84 22.41 -7.63
C LYS A 14 5.32 22.53 -7.48
N LEU A 15 4.84 23.05 -6.34
CA LEU A 15 3.41 23.26 -6.11
C LEU A 15 2.83 24.29 -7.08
N LYS A 16 3.58 25.36 -7.37
CA LYS A 16 3.17 26.39 -8.33
C LYS A 16 3.02 25.82 -9.74
N THR A 17 3.96 25.00 -10.20
CA THR A 17 3.86 24.34 -11.51
C THR A 17 2.62 23.44 -11.59
N ILE A 18 2.36 22.63 -10.55
CA ILE A 18 1.19 21.75 -10.53
C ILE A 18 -0.11 22.56 -10.56
N LYS A 19 -0.17 23.63 -9.75
CA LYS A 19 -1.29 24.57 -9.72
C LYS A 19 -1.58 25.14 -11.11
N GLU A 20 -0.55 25.60 -11.81
CA GLU A 20 -0.67 26.19 -13.16
C GLU A 20 -1.10 25.14 -14.19
N MET A 21 -0.54 23.93 -14.15
CA MET A 21 -0.90 22.85 -15.08
C MET A 21 -2.34 22.38 -14.94
N ARG A 22 -2.88 22.40 -13.71
CA ARG A 22 -4.24 21.91 -13.40
C ARG A 22 -5.28 23.01 -13.33
N ASN A 23 -4.86 24.28 -13.36
CA ASN A 23 -5.72 25.44 -13.15
C ASN A 23 -6.52 25.39 -11.84
N GLU A 24 -5.86 24.96 -10.76
CA GLU A 24 -6.46 24.77 -9.43
C GLU A 24 -5.95 25.81 -8.43
N SER A 25 -6.56 25.89 -7.25
CA SER A 25 -6.01 26.64 -6.11
C SER A 25 -4.97 25.82 -5.34
N PHE A 26 -4.08 26.49 -4.61
CA PHE A 26 -3.12 25.78 -3.74
C PHE A 26 -3.81 24.89 -2.70
N SER A 27 -4.97 25.31 -2.19
CA SER A 27 -5.75 24.56 -1.22
C SER A 27 -6.27 23.24 -1.81
N GLU A 28 -6.78 23.27 -3.04
CA GLU A 28 -7.26 22.07 -3.75
C GLU A 28 -6.12 21.09 -4.01
N VAL A 29 -5.01 21.58 -4.58
CA VAL A 29 -3.81 20.77 -4.86
C VAL A 29 -3.29 20.11 -3.58
N ILE A 30 -3.18 20.85 -2.47
CA ILE A 30 -2.70 20.30 -1.19
C ILE A 30 -3.69 19.26 -0.65
N THR A 31 -4.98 19.54 -0.72
CA THR A 31 -6.03 18.63 -0.23
C THR A 31 -6.01 17.31 -1.01
N GLU A 32 -5.89 17.39 -2.33
CA GLU A 32 -5.81 16.23 -3.20
C GLU A 32 -4.54 15.42 -2.92
N LEU A 33 -3.38 16.05 -2.82
CA LEU A 33 -2.12 15.37 -2.50
C LEU A 33 -2.16 14.65 -1.14
N VAL A 34 -2.78 15.28 -0.14
CA VAL A 34 -2.97 14.66 1.18
C VAL A 34 -3.93 13.48 1.10
N ASN A 35 -5.03 13.60 0.37
CA ASN A 35 -6.01 12.52 0.20
C ASN A 35 -5.43 11.36 -0.61
N ASN A 36 -4.66 11.64 -1.66
CA ASN A 36 -3.96 10.65 -2.48
C ASN A 36 -2.87 9.91 -1.68
N ASN A 37 -2.22 10.57 -0.72
CA ASN A 37 -1.30 9.90 0.20
C ASN A 37 -2.02 9.05 1.26
N LYS A 38 -3.23 9.45 1.67
CA LYS A 38 -4.07 8.63 2.57
C LYS A 38 -4.59 7.37 1.88
N THR A 39 -4.97 7.45 0.60
CA THR A 39 -5.35 6.27 -0.21
C THR A 39 -4.16 5.39 -0.57
N LYS A 40 -2.92 5.93 -0.57
CA LYS A 40 -1.68 5.14 -0.67
C LYS A 40 -1.32 4.36 0.60
N LYS A 41 -2.08 4.45 1.70
CA LYS A 41 -1.89 3.54 2.84
C LYS A 41 -2.25 2.11 2.42
N MET A 42 -1.19 1.31 2.23
CA MET A 42 -1.19 -0.14 2.04
C MET A 42 -1.91 -0.63 0.77
N LYS A 43 -1.23 -0.54 -0.37
CA LYS A 43 -1.28 -1.68 -1.28
C LYS A 43 -0.65 -2.84 -0.52
N ASN A 44 -1.47 -3.82 -0.12
CA ASN A 44 -0.96 -5.08 0.42
C ASN A 44 0.17 -5.56 -0.49
N LEU A 45 1.26 -6.11 0.06
CA LEU A 45 2.36 -6.71 -0.72
C LEU A 45 1.85 -7.61 -1.87
N LYS A 46 0.66 -8.21 -1.67
CA LYS A 46 -0.12 -8.99 -2.62
C LYS A 46 -0.50 -8.27 -3.94
N GLU A 47 -0.70 -6.94 -3.93
CA GLU A 47 -0.98 -6.14 -5.13
C GLU A 47 0.30 -5.73 -5.86
N VAL A 48 1.41 -5.53 -5.13
CA VAL A 48 2.68 -5.07 -5.70
C VAL A 48 3.44 -6.20 -6.39
N TYR A 49 3.36 -7.42 -5.86
CA TYR A 49 4.03 -8.58 -6.43
C TYR A 49 3.18 -9.36 -7.45
N GLY A 50 1.95 -8.90 -7.73
CA GLY A 50 0.92 -9.74 -8.32
C GLY A 50 0.57 -10.91 -7.38
N LEU A 51 -0.61 -11.50 -7.53
CA LEU A 51 -0.80 -12.85 -7.00
C LEU A 51 0.21 -13.72 -7.75
N LEU A 52 1.26 -14.21 -7.06
CA LEU A 52 1.94 -15.42 -7.50
C LEU A 52 0.80 -16.40 -7.81
N GLU A 53 0.65 -16.80 -9.09
CA GLU A 53 -0.38 -17.76 -9.47
C GLU A 53 -0.31 -18.90 -8.47
N GLY A 54 -1.43 -19.19 -7.81
CA GLY A 54 -1.49 -20.14 -6.73
C GLY A 54 -0.90 -21.46 -7.21
N ASN A 55 0.36 -21.69 -6.86
CA ASN A 55 1.11 -22.78 -7.45
C ASN A 55 0.48 -24.06 -6.89
N LYS A 56 -0.22 -24.83 -7.73
CA LYS A 56 -0.97 -26.02 -7.31
C LYS A 56 -0.09 -27.01 -6.54
N GLU A 57 1.22 -26.96 -6.80
CA GLU A 57 2.24 -27.70 -6.06
C GLU A 57 2.37 -27.25 -4.59
N HIS A 58 2.36 -25.94 -4.31
CA HIS A 58 2.40 -25.42 -2.94
C HIS A 58 1.18 -25.90 -2.14
N ASP A 59 -0.01 -25.82 -2.74
CA ASP A 59 -1.25 -26.26 -2.10
C ASP A 59 -1.26 -27.77 -1.82
N LYS A 60 -0.65 -28.56 -2.71
CA LYS A 60 -0.47 -30.00 -2.54
C LYS A 60 0.52 -30.30 -1.41
N VAL A 61 1.70 -29.67 -1.39
CA VAL A 61 2.71 -29.85 -0.32
C VAL A 61 2.16 -29.42 1.05
N TRP A 62 1.46 -28.29 1.11
CA TRP A 62 0.88 -27.79 2.35
C TRP A 62 -0.18 -28.74 2.92
N ARG A 63 -1.09 -29.24 2.09
CA ARG A 63 -2.17 -30.14 2.52
C ARG A 63 -1.67 -31.56 2.79
N ASP A 64 -0.88 -32.14 1.89
CA ASP A 64 -0.52 -33.55 1.96
C ASP A 64 0.62 -33.83 2.91
N THR A 65 1.60 -32.95 3.02
CA THR A 65 2.82 -33.23 3.79
C THR A 65 2.78 -32.53 5.15
N LEU A 66 2.55 -31.23 5.15
CA LEU A 66 2.66 -30.42 6.36
C LEU A 66 1.44 -30.58 7.28
N LYS A 67 0.23 -30.48 6.75
CA LYS A 67 -1.00 -30.60 7.56
C LYS A 67 -1.21 -32.01 8.12
N LYS A 68 -0.94 -33.07 7.34
CA LYS A 68 -1.00 -34.46 7.83
C LYS A 68 0.08 -34.74 8.86
N GLY A 69 1.31 -34.27 8.63
CA GLY A 69 2.42 -34.39 9.58
C GLY A 69 2.12 -33.70 10.91
N TRP A 70 1.64 -32.45 10.86
CA TRP A 70 1.24 -31.67 12.04
C TRP A 70 0.14 -32.36 12.84
N ASN A 71 -0.93 -32.84 12.19
CA ASN A 71 -2.01 -33.55 12.87
C ASN A 71 -1.53 -34.84 13.54
N LYS A 72 -0.63 -35.59 12.88
CA LYS A 72 -0.04 -36.81 13.45
C LYS A 72 0.84 -36.49 14.66
N TRP A 73 1.61 -35.41 14.60
CA TRP A 73 2.47 -34.97 15.70
C TRP A 73 1.63 -34.52 16.90
N ASN A 74 0.61 -33.69 16.65
CA ASN A 74 -0.29 -33.21 17.69
C ASN A 74 -1.07 -34.37 18.34
N LYS A 75 -1.52 -35.37 17.56
CA LYS A 75 -2.18 -36.57 18.11
C LYS A 75 -1.26 -37.47 18.95
N LYS A 76 0.07 -37.40 18.74
CA LYS A 76 1.05 -38.21 19.48
C LYS A 76 1.48 -37.54 20.80
N TYR A 77 1.40 -36.21 20.87
CA TYR A 77 1.93 -35.41 21.98
C TYR A 77 0.89 -34.50 22.66
N ALA A 78 -0.39 -34.60 22.28
CA ALA A 78 -1.54 -34.05 23.01
C ALA A 78 -2.25 -35.18 23.76
#